data_AF-A0A5P9F9D4-F1
#
_entry.id   AF-A0A5P9F9D4-F1
#
_cell.length_a   1.000
_cell.length_b   1.000
_cell.length_c   1.000
_cell.angle_alpha   90.00
_cell.angle_beta   90.00
_cell.angle_gamma   90.00
#
_symmetry.space_group_name_H-M   'P 1'
#
loop_
_entity.id
_entity.type
_entity.pdbx_description
1 polymer ?
#
loop_
_entity_poly.entity_id
_entity_poly.type
_entity_poly.pdbx_seq_one_letter_code
_entity_poly.pdbx_strand_id
1 'polypeptide(L)'
;MLDSVTQAAHGRRATDADAIDAVVTIDAKNKILSFNEPAERLWGYSSTEVIGKNVKMLLPPEMRSNHDSFVDRHRNTGQGRIVGTSREVPIHRKDNSTGYARLALRMDLQPDGAKHYIAFLTDVSEQHNRTIETLQLMRELLDQIDKLTTGINTIAQQTNLLSVNASIEAARAGDMGRGFGVVAMEIRALSNQAREITNEIETVVESGRQSVSKLARESVPTGIST
;
A
#
# COMPACT_ATOMS: atom_id res chain seq x y z
N MET A 1 53.96 5.25 3.08
CA MET A 1 53.30 6.08 2.04
C MET A 1 52.03 5.35 1.56
N LEU A 2 51.04 5.23 2.44
CA LEU A 2 49.74 4.60 2.18
C LEU A 2 48.69 5.48 2.86
N ASP A 3 48.38 6.62 2.25
CA ASP A 3 47.33 7.54 2.70
C ASP A 3 46.96 8.46 1.52
N SER A 4 45.88 8.15 0.79
CA SER A 4 45.21 9.12 -0.11
C SER A 4 43.87 8.68 -0.71
N VAL A 5 43.36 7.46 -0.50
CA VAL A 5 42.14 6.99 -1.19
C VAL A 5 40.85 7.09 -0.33
N THR A 6 40.95 7.50 0.93
CA THR A 6 39.83 7.47 1.88
C THR A 6 39.16 8.84 2.10
N GLN A 7 39.06 9.70 1.07
CA GLN A 7 38.48 11.04 1.26
C GLN A 7 37.80 11.65 0.00
N ALA A 8 36.81 10.99 -0.60
CA ALA A 8 35.96 11.66 -1.61
C ALA A 8 34.55 11.06 -1.83
N ALA A 9 33.92 10.46 -0.80
CA ALA A 9 32.54 9.96 -0.87
C ALA A 9 31.74 10.31 0.40
N HIS A 10 31.66 11.61 0.73
CA HIS A 10 30.86 12.13 1.84
C HIS A 10 29.37 12.22 1.47
N GLY A 11 28.73 11.05 1.37
CA GLY A 11 27.28 10.90 1.24
C GLY A 11 26.84 9.59 1.88
N ARG A 12 26.88 9.53 3.21
CA ARG A 12 26.67 8.35 4.08
C ARG A 12 27.62 7.18 3.76
N ARG A 13 28.81 7.21 4.37
CA ARG A 13 29.54 5.97 4.65
C ARG A 13 28.67 5.09 5.53
N ALA A 14 28.23 3.96 5.00
CA ALA A 14 27.81 2.84 5.81
C ALA A 14 29.04 2.39 6.60
N THR A 15 29.15 2.83 7.85
CA THR A 15 29.95 2.13 8.85
C THR A 15 29.12 0.92 9.26
N ASP A 16 29.52 -0.26 8.82
CA ASP A 16 28.78 -1.53 8.82
C ASP A 16 28.35 -2.09 10.19
N ALA A 17 28.44 -1.32 11.28
CA ALA A 17 28.00 -1.73 12.62
C ALA A 17 26.65 -1.12 13.05
N ASP A 18 26.24 0.02 12.47
CA ASP A 18 25.02 0.76 12.87
C ASP A 18 24.00 0.90 11.73
N ALA A 19 24.22 0.19 10.62
CA ALA A 19 23.31 0.24 9.48
C ALA A 19 21.94 -0.37 9.86
N ILE A 20 20.89 0.44 9.84
CA ILE A 20 19.50 -0.03 9.99
C ILE A 20 19.08 -0.83 8.76
N ASP A 21 19.59 -0.45 7.59
CA ASP A 21 19.20 -1.03 6.30
C ASP A 21 20.09 -2.21 5.88
N ALA A 22 19.46 -3.18 5.24
CA ALA A 22 20.13 -4.26 4.52
C ALA A 22 20.83 -3.69 3.28
N VAL A 23 22.11 -4.00 3.15
CA VAL A 23 22.96 -3.55 2.04
C VAL A 23 23.54 -4.76 1.33
N VAL A 24 23.32 -4.82 0.01
CA VAL A 24 23.86 -5.85 -0.88
C VAL A 24 24.59 -5.18 -2.03
N THR A 25 25.84 -5.54 -2.26
CA THR A 25 26.61 -5.04 -3.41
C THR A 25 26.85 -6.16 -4.40
N ILE A 26 26.70 -5.89 -5.70
CA ILE A 26 26.98 -6.85 -6.77
C ILE A 26 28.01 -6.33 -7.77
N ASP A 27 28.78 -7.26 -8.32
CA ASP A 27 29.83 -6.99 -9.30
C ASP A 27 29.33 -6.79 -10.73
N ALA A 28 30.29 -6.71 -11.66
CA ALA A 28 30.03 -6.58 -13.08
C ALA A 28 29.28 -7.77 -13.73
N LYS A 29 29.21 -8.91 -13.04
CA LYS A 29 28.63 -10.20 -13.48
C LYS A 29 27.44 -10.62 -12.60
N ASN A 30 26.86 -9.67 -11.89
CA ASN A 30 25.71 -9.84 -10.98
C ASN A 30 26.00 -10.76 -9.78
N LYS A 31 27.28 -10.97 -9.41
CA LYS A 31 27.68 -11.74 -8.24
C LYS A 31 27.75 -10.85 -7.00
N ILE A 32 27.32 -11.38 -5.86
CA ILE A 32 27.31 -10.65 -4.59
C ILE A 32 28.76 -10.47 -4.09
N LEU A 33 29.15 -9.22 -3.86
CA LEU A 33 30.45 -8.80 -3.31
C LEU A 33 30.38 -8.50 -1.81
N SER A 34 29.26 -7.95 -1.35
CA SER A 34 29.03 -7.60 0.06
C SER A 34 27.58 -7.89 0.43
N PHE A 35 27.40 -8.33 1.67
CA PHE A 35 26.13 -8.70 2.26
C PHE A 35 26.22 -8.46 3.77
N ASN A 36 25.65 -7.34 4.25
CA ASN A 36 25.82 -6.91 5.64
C ASN A 36 24.89 -7.68 6.61
N GLU A 37 25.10 -7.53 7.91
CA GLU A 37 24.33 -8.24 8.95
C GLU A 37 22.80 -7.96 8.87
N PRO A 38 22.31 -6.72 8.64
CA PRO A 38 20.89 -6.51 8.37
C PRO A 38 20.36 -7.27 7.14
N ALA A 39 21.17 -7.46 6.08
CA ALA A 39 20.78 -8.29 4.93
C ALA A 39 20.72 -9.77 5.29
N GLU A 40 21.64 -10.26 6.14
CA GLU A 40 21.57 -11.62 6.70
C GLU A 40 20.27 -11.83 7.47
N ARG A 41 19.88 -10.88 8.32
CA ARG A 41 18.60 -10.92 9.04
C ARG A 41 17.39 -10.84 8.10
N LEU A 42 17.44 -9.98 7.08
CA LEU A 42 16.33 -9.77 6.14
C LEU A 42 15.99 -11.04 5.36
N TRP A 43 17.00 -11.75 4.85
CA TRP A 43 16.82 -12.92 4.00
C TRP A 43 17.03 -14.27 4.71
N GLY A 44 17.68 -14.31 5.86
CA GLY A 44 18.01 -15.55 6.59
C GLY A 44 19.19 -16.34 6.01
N TYR A 45 19.94 -15.78 5.07
CA TYR A 45 21.20 -16.35 4.60
C TYR A 45 22.39 -15.74 5.35
N SER A 46 23.46 -16.50 5.56
CA SER A 46 24.74 -15.88 5.94
C SER A 46 25.45 -15.29 4.71
N SER A 47 26.29 -14.29 4.94
CA SER A 47 27.21 -13.72 3.95
C SER A 47 28.05 -14.81 3.30
N THR A 48 28.58 -15.75 4.09
CA THR A 48 29.37 -16.89 3.59
C THR A 48 28.59 -17.80 2.63
N GLU A 49 27.27 -17.87 2.74
CA GLU A 49 26.42 -18.63 1.83
C GLU A 49 26.16 -17.92 0.50
N VAL A 50 26.25 -16.60 0.44
CA VAL A 50 25.78 -15.80 -0.71
C VAL A 50 26.89 -15.10 -1.48
N ILE A 51 28.01 -14.78 -0.83
CA ILE A 51 29.15 -14.10 -1.46
C ILE A 51 29.67 -14.93 -2.64
N GLY A 52 29.88 -14.27 -3.78
CA GLY A 52 30.32 -14.87 -5.04
C GLY A 52 29.22 -15.59 -5.83
N LYS A 53 28.01 -15.77 -5.27
CA LYS A 53 26.84 -16.28 -5.99
C LYS A 53 26.10 -15.16 -6.71
N ASN A 54 25.34 -15.52 -7.75
CA ASN A 54 24.53 -14.55 -8.48
C ASN A 54 23.34 -14.07 -7.61
N VAL A 55 23.11 -12.75 -7.60
CA VAL A 55 22.10 -12.08 -6.78
C VAL A 55 20.67 -12.57 -6.99
N LYS A 56 20.35 -13.15 -8.15
CA LYS A 56 19.00 -13.68 -8.43
C LYS A 56 18.57 -14.77 -7.45
N MET A 57 19.49 -15.39 -6.70
CA MET A 57 19.13 -16.31 -5.63
C MET A 57 18.26 -15.67 -4.53
N LEU A 58 18.39 -14.36 -4.32
CA LEU A 58 17.64 -13.57 -3.32
C LEU A 58 16.24 -13.14 -3.81
N LEU A 59 15.90 -13.48 -5.06
CA LEU A 59 14.63 -13.11 -5.68
C LEU A 59 13.63 -14.27 -5.63
N PRO A 60 12.31 -13.97 -5.74
CA PRO A 60 11.28 -14.97 -5.98
C PRO A 60 11.62 -15.85 -7.20
N PRO A 61 11.39 -17.18 -7.14
CA PRO A 61 11.71 -18.11 -8.23
C PRO A 61 11.26 -17.66 -9.62
N GLU A 62 10.05 -17.12 -9.72
CA GLU A 62 9.41 -16.63 -10.94
C GLU A 62 10.14 -15.44 -11.59
N MET A 63 10.93 -14.68 -10.81
CA MET A 63 11.67 -13.52 -11.29
C MET A 63 13.13 -13.85 -11.67
N ARG A 64 13.64 -15.03 -11.28
CA ARG A 64 15.07 -15.36 -11.41
C ARG A 64 15.53 -15.48 -12.86
N SER A 65 14.71 -16.09 -13.72
CA SER A 65 15.11 -16.43 -15.10
C SER A 65 15.50 -15.22 -15.93
N ASN A 66 14.78 -14.10 -15.77
CA ASN A 66 14.98 -12.90 -16.59
C ASN A 66 15.78 -11.80 -15.87
N HIS A 67 16.09 -11.97 -14.59
CA HIS A 67 16.66 -10.90 -13.78
C HIS A 67 17.98 -10.34 -14.34
N ASP A 68 18.90 -11.21 -14.72
CA ASP A 68 20.22 -10.81 -15.24
C ASP A 68 20.06 -9.85 -16.45
N SER A 69 19.11 -10.13 -17.34
CA SER A 69 18.84 -9.30 -18.52
C SER A 69 18.40 -7.86 -18.16
N PHE A 70 17.70 -7.66 -17.04
CA PHE A 70 17.26 -6.33 -16.61
C PHE A 70 18.43 -5.51 -16.06
N VAL A 71 19.30 -6.15 -15.26
CA VAL A 71 20.50 -5.50 -14.71
C VAL A 71 21.46 -5.16 -15.85
N ASP A 72 21.67 -6.09 -16.77
CA ASP A 72 22.59 -5.91 -17.90
C ASP A 72 22.07 -4.89 -18.92
N ARG A 73 20.75 -4.85 -19.14
CA ARG A 73 20.12 -3.77 -19.94
C ARG A 73 20.44 -2.41 -19.35
N HIS A 74 20.17 -2.18 -18.06
CA HIS A 74 20.50 -0.90 -17.42
C HIS A 74 22.01 -0.61 -17.44
N ARG A 75 22.84 -1.63 -17.20
CA ARG A 75 24.30 -1.54 -17.26
C ARG A 75 24.79 -1.03 -18.62
N ASN A 76 24.19 -1.49 -19.72
CA ASN A 76 24.60 -1.18 -21.08
C ASN A 76 23.97 0.10 -21.63
N THR A 77 22.69 0.35 -21.35
CA THR A 77 21.93 1.45 -21.97
C THR A 77 21.70 2.64 -21.04
N GLY A 78 21.93 2.48 -19.74
CA GLY A 78 21.51 3.44 -18.71
C GLY A 78 19.99 3.52 -18.52
N GLN A 79 19.22 2.71 -19.24
CA GLN A 79 17.76 2.71 -19.16
C GLN A 79 17.29 1.63 -18.17
N GLY A 80 16.57 2.05 -17.13
CA GLY A 80 15.99 1.14 -16.14
C GLY A 80 15.06 1.89 -15.20
N ARG A 81 14.05 1.16 -14.69
CA ARG A 81 13.00 1.77 -13.87
C ARG A 81 13.39 1.97 -12.41
N ILE A 82 14.28 1.14 -11.86
CA ILE A 82 14.49 1.03 -10.41
C ILE A 82 15.65 1.89 -9.92
N VAL A 83 16.75 1.93 -10.68
CA VAL A 83 17.97 2.66 -10.29
C VAL A 83 17.64 4.15 -10.18
N GLY A 84 17.94 4.73 -9.02
CA GLY A 84 17.57 6.12 -8.69
C GLY A 84 16.15 6.33 -8.17
N THR A 85 15.33 5.27 -8.03
CA THR A 85 13.99 5.32 -7.42
C THR A 85 13.93 4.45 -6.16
N SER A 86 12.97 4.72 -5.29
CA SER A 86 12.63 3.86 -4.15
C SER A 86 11.26 3.22 -4.38
N ARG A 87 11.12 1.93 -4.10
CA ARG A 87 9.85 1.19 -4.23
C ARG A 87 9.77 0.04 -3.24
N GLU A 88 8.56 -0.32 -2.83
CA GLU A 88 8.34 -1.53 -2.06
C GLU A 88 8.31 -2.74 -3.00
N VAL A 89 8.97 -3.82 -2.60
CA VAL A 89 9.06 -5.08 -3.35
C VAL A 89 8.81 -6.26 -2.42
N PRO A 90 8.19 -7.34 -2.90
CA PRO A 90 8.15 -8.59 -2.16
C PRO A 90 9.56 -9.17 -2.05
N ILE A 91 9.86 -9.77 -0.89
CA ILE A 91 11.08 -10.53 -0.63
C ILE A 91 10.73 -11.97 -0.26
N HIS A 92 11.55 -12.92 -0.71
CA HIS A 92 11.47 -14.32 -0.32
C HIS A 92 12.68 -14.65 0.53
N ARG A 93 12.44 -15.08 1.76
CA ARG A 93 13.49 -15.47 2.70
C ARG A 93 13.88 -16.93 2.49
N LYS A 94 15.02 -17.34 3.06
CA LYS A 94 15.58 -18.69 2.95
C LYS A 94 14.62 -19.80 3.42
N ASP A 95 13.80 -19.49 4.41
CA ASP A 95 12.78 -20.38 4.98
C ASP A 95 11.48 -20.44 4.14
N ASN A 96 11.46 -19.82 2.96
CA ASN A 96 10.30 -19.59 2.09
C ASN A 96 9.23 -18.65 2.66
N SER A 97 9.45 -18.03 3.82
CA SER A 97 8.58 -16.94 4.26
C SER A 97 8.72 -15.75 3.31
N THR A 98 7.62 -15.02 3.16
CA THR A 98 7.59 -13.80 2.36
C THR A 98 7.55 -12.57 3.25
N GLY A 99 8.01 -11.46 2.72
CA GLY A 99 7.95 -10.16 3.37
C GLY A 99 7.94 -9.05 2.36
N TYR A 100 8.01 -7.82 2.84
CA TYR A 100 8.12 -6.65 1.99
C TYR A 100 9.32 -5.83 2.42
N ALA A 101 10.07 -5.35 1.43
CA ALA A 101 11.18 -4.45 1.64
C ALA A 101 11.08 -3.23 0.74
N ARG A 102 11.45 -2.07 1.27
CA ARG A 102 11.63 -0.88 0.45
C ARG A 102 13.02 -0.92 -0.18
N LEU A 103 13.08 -1.13 -1.47
CA LEU A 103 14.29 -1.23 -2.27
C LEU A 103 14.66 0.13 -2.88
N ALA A 104 15.93 0.51 -2.73
CA ALA A 104 16.58 1.53 -3.53
C ALA A 104 17.86 0.97 -4.15
N LEU A 105 18.03 1.18 -5.47
CA LEU A 105 19.23 0.75 -6.20
C LEU A 105 20.08 1.95 -6.59
N ARG A 106 21.39 1.84 -6.39
CA ARG A 106 22.39 2.78 -6.88
C ARG A 106 23.40 2.04 -7.75
N MET A 107 23.82 2.69 -8.83
CA MET A 107 24.98 2.26 -9.59
C MET A 107 26.23 2.89 -8.98
N ASP A 108 27.29 2.11 -8.85
CA ASP A 108 28.60 2.56 -8.39
C ASP A 108 29.62 2.30 -9.50
N LEU A 109 30.33 3.35 -9.95
CA LEU A 109 31.33 3.24 -11.02
C LEU A 109 32.70 3.08 -10.39
N GLN A 110 33.28 1.89 -10.55
CA GLN A 110 34.58 1.56 -10.01
C GLN A 110 35.72 2.28 -10.77
N PRO A 111 36.89 2.46 -10.16
CA PRO A 111 38.06 3.08 -10.81
C PRO A 111 38.54 2.37 -12.08
N ASP A 112 38.30 1.06 -12.21
CA ASP A 112 38.62 0.26 -13.39
C ASP A 112 37.54 0.34 -14.50
N GLY A 113 36.52 1.18 -14.30
CA GLY A 113 35.39 1.36 -15.20
C GLY A 113 34.28 0.31 -15.04
N ALA A 114 34.43 -0.68 -14.14
CA ALA A 114 33.38 -1.65 -13.86
C ALA A 114 32.18 -0.97 -13.19
N LYS A 115 30.97 -1.32 -13.64
CA LYS A 115 29.72 -0.86 -13.03
C LYS A 115 29.27 -1.86 -11.97
N HIS A 116 29.31 -1.48 -10.71
CA HIS A 116 28.71 -2.21 -9.61
C HIS A 116 27.32 -1.67 -9.29
N TYR A 117 26.54 -2.45 -8.54
CA TYR A 117 25.28 -1.97 -7.99
C TYR A 117 25.22 -2.22 -6.51
N ILE A 118 24.68 -1.24 -5.79
CA ILE A 118 24.42 -1.30 -4.36
C ILE A 118 22.91 -1.22 -4.16
N ALA A 119 22.36 -2.24 -3.52
CA ALA A 119 20.98 -2.30 -3.10
C ALA A 119 20.87 -1.96 -1.63
N PHE A 120 19.96 -1.05 -1.31
CA PHE A 120 19.56 -0.70 0.05
C PHE A 120 18.12 -1.17 0.25
N LEU A 121 17.89 -1.96 1.29
CA LEU A 121 16.59 -2.52 1.62
C LEU A 121 16.25 -2.24 3.08
N THR A 122 15.06 -1.70 3.32
CA THR A 122 14.48 -1.58 4.66
C THR A 122 13.33 -2.58 4.76
N ASP A 123 13.31 -3.45 5.77
CA ASP A 123 12.15 -4.32 6.02
C ASP A 123 10.94 -3.43 6.38
N VAL A 124 9.87 -3.56 5.61
CA VAL A 124 8.61 -2.83 5.82
C VAL A 124 7.44 -3.80 5.99
N SER A 125 7.71 -5.08 6.25
CA SER A 125 6.69 -6.12 6.37
C SER A 125 5.63 -5.78 7.42
N GLU A 126 6.05 -5.31 8.60
CA GLU A 126 5.13 -4.92 9.67
C GLU A 126 4.26 -3.73 9.27
N GLN A 127 4.87 -2.67 8.71
CA GLN A 127 4.15 -1.48 8.28
C GLN A 127 3.15 -1.80 7.16
N HIS A 128 3.55 -2.66 6.22
CA HIS A 128 2.71 -3.12 5.13
C HIS A 128 1.51 -3.93 5.65
N ASN A 129 1.75 -4.89 6.56
CA ASN A 129 0.68 -5.70 7.15
C ASN A 129 -0.31 -4.83 7.94
N ARG A 130 0.16 -3.89 8.76
CA ARG A 130 -0.70 -2.93 9.47
C ARG A 130 -1.55 -2.09 8.51
N THR A 131 -0.97 -1.71 7.36
CA THR A 131 -1.70 -0.97 6.32
C THR A 131 -2.81 -1.83 5.74
N ILE A 132 -2.53 -3.10 5.42
CA ILE A 132 -3.55 -4.05 4.93
C ILE A 132 -4.67 -4.26 5.96
N GLU A 133 -4.31 -4.47 7.23
CA GLU A 133 -5.29 -4.63 8.32
C GLU A 133 -6.18 -3.39 8.46
N THR A 134 -5.59 -2.19 8.41
CA THR A 134 -6.33 -0.92 8.47
C THR A 134 -7.29 -0.79 7.28
N LEU A 135 -6.85 -1.15 6.07
CA LEU A 135 -7.70 -1.13 4.87
C LEU A 135 -8.86 -2.13 4.97
N GLN A 136 -8.65 -3.29 5.59
CA GLN A 136 -9.72 -4.26 5.83
C GLN A 136 -10.76 -3.70 6.81
N LEU A 137 -10.32 -3.16 7.95
CA LEU A 137 -11.20 -2.52 8.94
C LEU A 137 -12.01 -1.37 8.33
N MET A 138 -11.38 -0.55 7.47
CA MET A 138 -12.08 0.53 6.76
C MET A 138 -13.20 -0.01 5.85
N ARG A 139 -12.99 -1.14 5.15
CA ARG A 139 -14.02 -1.76 4.32
C ARG A 139 -15.20 -2.24 5.16
N GLU A 140 -14.91 -2.90 6.27
CA GLU A 140 -15.95 -3.39 7.19
C GLU A 140 -16.79 -2.24 7.76
N LEU A 141 -16.15 -1.13 8.14
CA LEU A 141 -16.85 0.07 8.60
C LEU A 141 -17.74 0.67 7.51
N LEU A 142 -17.24 0.78 6.28
CA LEU A 142 -18.04 1.29 5.15
C LEU A 142 -19.26 0.39 4.88
N ASP A 143 -19.10 -0.93 4.94
CA ASP A 143 -20.21 -1.87 4.79
C ASP A 143 -21.23 -1.79 5.96
N GLN A 144 -20.77 -1.48 7.17
CA GLN A 144 -21.67 -1.22 8.30
C GLN A 144 -22.48 0.06 8.10
N ILE A 145 -21.85 1.14 7.63
CA ILE A 145 -22.53 2.41 7.33
C ILE A 145 -23.58 2.19 6.23
N ASP A 146 -23.26 1.42 5.18
CA ASP A 146 -24.17 1.04 4.09
C ASP A 146 -25.44 0.29 4.59
N LYS A 147 -25.27 -0.62 5.57
CA LYS A 147 -26.41 -1.30 6.22
C LYS A 147 -27.26 -0.33 7.05
N LEU A 148 -26.62 0.56 7.81
CA LEU A 148 -27.33 1.53 8.66
C LEU A 148 -28.12 2.54 7.82
N THR A 149 -27.53 3.06 6.75
CA THR A 149 -28.18 3.97 5.80
C THR A 149 -29.39 3.30 5.14
N THR A 150 -29.26 2.07 4.66
CA THR A 150 -30.39 1.28 4.14
C THR A 150 -31.53 1.16 5.17
N GLY A 151 -31.18 0.91 6.44
CA GLY A 151 -32.15 0.85 7.55
C GLY A 151 -32.86 2.18 7.78
N ILE A 152 -32.12 3.30 7.80
CA ILE A 152 -32.68 4.66 7.97
C ILE A 152 -33.60 5.00 6.80
N ASN A 153 -33.21 4.70 5.56
CA ASN A 153 -34.03 4.95 4.38
C ASN A 153 -35.38 4.19 4.46
N THR A 154 -35.32 2.93 4.91
CA THR A 154 -36.53 2.11 5.15
C THR A 154 -37.43 2.72 6.22
N ILE A 155 -36.87 3.17 7.35
CA ILE A 155 -37.62 3.83 8.42
C ILE A 155 -38.25 5.13 7.92
N ALA A 156 -37.49 5.94 7.18
CA ALA A 156 -37.98 7.19 6.63
C ALA A 156 -39.11 6.96 5.60
N GLN A 157 -39.01 5.89 4.79
CA GLN A 157 -40.08 5.48 3.89
C GLN A 157 -41.36 5.11 4.62
N GLN A 158 -41.26 4.31 5.67
CA GLN A 158 -42.40 3.89 6.48
C GLN A 158 -43.03 5.07 7.21
N THR A 159 -42.21 5.95 7.79
CA THR A 159 -42.65 7.17 8.48
C THR A 159 -43.37 8.12 7.52
N ASN A 160 -42.87 8.27 6.29
CA ASN A 160 -43.55 9.04 5.25
C ASN A 160 -44.91 8.45 4.87
N LEU A 161 -45.03 7.12 4.74
CA LEU A 161 -46.32 6.46 4.48
C LEU A 161 -47.32 6.66 5.64
N LEU A 162 -46.86 6.54 6.88
CA LEU A 162 -47.68 6.78 8.08
C LEU A 162 -48.18 8.23 8.14
N SER A 163 -47.31 9.18 7.83
CA SER A 163 -47.67 10.61 7.73
C SER A 163 -48.71 10.88 6.65
N VAL A 164 -48.61 10.24 5.48
CA VAL A 164 -49.61 10.36 4.42
C VAL A 164 -50.97 9.86 4.90
N ASN A 165 -51.02 8.69 5.55
CA ASN A 165 -52.25 8.15 6.11
C ASN A 165 -52.85 9.07 7.19
N ALA A 166 -52.00 9.60 8.08
CA ALA A 166 -52.42 10.56 9.11
C ALA A 166 -52.96 11.87 8.51
N SER A 167 -52.37 12.34 7.40
CA SER A 167 -52.84 13.53 6.68
C SER A 167 -54.23 13.32 6.07
N ILE A 168 -54.49 12.13 5.52
CA ILE A 168 -55.80 11.75 4.97
C ILE A 168 -56.86 11.70 6.07
N GLU A 169 -56.55 11.07 7.20
CA GLU A 169 -57.51 10.96 8.31
C GLU A 169 -57.77 12.32 8.97
N ALA A 170 -56.75 13.17 9.08
CA ALA A 170 -56.89 14.55 9.53
C ALA A 170 -57.81 15.37 8.61
N ALA A 171 -57.68 15.22 7.28
CA ALA A 171 -58.58 15.86 6.33
C ALA A 171 -60.03 15.34 6.46
N ARG A 172 -60.18 14.04 6.70
CA ARG A 172 -61.49 13.39 6.88
C ARG A 172 -62.21 13.83 8.16
N ALA A 173 -61.46 14.08 9.23
CA ALA A 173 -61.98 14.59 10.50
C ALA A 173 -62.39 16.08 10.45
N GLY A 174 -62.15 16.77 9.32
CA GLY A 174 -62.54 18.17 9.11
C GLY A 174 -61.88 19.10 10.14
N ASP A 175 -62.70 19.95 10.78
CA ASP A 175 -62.20 20.94 11.74
C ASP A 175 -61.49 20.31 12.96
N MET A 176 -61.91 19.12 13.38
CA MET A 176 -61.32 18.41 14.51
C MET A 176 -59.93 17.83 14.18
N GLY A 177 -59.62 17.66 12.89
CA GLY A 177 -58.34 17.09 12.41
C GLY A 177 -57.26 18.12 12.09
N ARG A 178 -57.56 19.43 12.10
CA ARG A 178 -56.62 20.48 11.65
C ARG A 178 -55.25 20.43 12.35
N GLY A 179 -55.23 20.25 13.67
CA GLY A 179 -53.98 20.15 14.44
C GLY A 179 -53.16 18.90 14.09
N PHE A 180 -53.84 17.77 13.90
CA PHE A 180 -53.20 16.51 13.47
C PHE A 180 -52.63 16.61 12.04
N GLY A 181 -53.30 17.34 11.15
CA GLY A 181 -52.82 17.55 9.77
C GLY A 181 -51.49 18.31 9.72
N VAL A 182 -51.29 19.31 10.59
CA VAL A 182 -50.02 20.05 10.69
C VAL A 182 -48.88 19.12 11.13
N VAL A 183 -49.11 18.32 12.18
CA VAL A 183 -48.11 17.36 12.68
C VAL A 183 -47.78 16.31 11.60
N ALA A 184 -48.77 15.82 10.88
CA ALA A 184 -48.55 14.87 9.80
C ALA A 184 -47.67 15.45 8.68
N MET A 185 -47.91 16.71 8.27
CA MET A 185 -47.05 17.41 7.30
C MET A 185 -45.61 17.56 7.79
N GLU A 186 -45.40 17.89 9.06
CA GLU A 186 -44.06 18.03 9.65
C GLU A 186 -43.30 16.70 9.65
N ILE A 187 -43.95 15.61 10.06
CA ILE A 187 -43.39 14.25 10.01
C ILE A 187 -43.00 13.87 8.57
N ARG A 188 -43.81 14.29 7.59
CA ARG A 188 -43.51 14.06 6.17
C ARG A 188 -42.23 14.78 5.74
N ALA A 189 -42.11 16.05 6.10
CA ALA A 189 -40.94 16.87 5.79
C ALA A 189 -39.67 16.26 6.40
N LEU A 190 -39.73 15.90 7.69
CA LEU A 190 -38.64 15.21 8.41
C LEU A 190 -38.24 13.88 7.74
N SER A 191 -39.23 13.09 7.30
CA SER A 191 -38.96 11.82 6.61
C SER A 191 -38.28 12.02 5.26
N ASN A 192 -38.68 13.04 4.51
CA ASN A 192 -38.02 13.38 3.24
C ASN A 192 -36.59 13.88 3.48
N GLN A 193 -36.39 14.75 4.48
CA GLN A 193 -35.07 15.25 4.85
C GLN A 193 -34.14 14.11 5.30
N ALA A 194 -34.64 13.13 6.06
CA ALA A 194 -33.87 11.96 6.45
C ALA A 194 -33.42 11.12 5.23
N ARG A 195 -34.26 11.00 4.20
CA ARG A 195 -33.89 10.33 2.94
C ARG A 195 -32.81 11.09 2.18
N GLU A 196 -32.92 12.41 2.10
CA GLU A 196 -31.91 13.26 1.44
C GLU A 196 -30.54 13.09 2.12
N ILE A 197 -30.49 13.19 3.45
CA ILE A 197 -29.26 12.95 4.23
C ILE A 197 -28.71 11.54 3.99
N THR A 198 -29.59 10.54 3.92
CA THR A 198 -29.16 9.16 3.68
C THR A 198 -28.52 8.99 2.30
N ASN A 199 -29.10 9.60 1.26
CA ASN A 199 -28.53 9.59 -0.09
C ASN A 199 -27.17 10.31 -0.17
N GLU A 200 -27.00 11.39 0.60
CA GLU A 200 -25.69 12.05 0.72
C GLU A 200 -24.65 11.14 1.38
N ILE A 201 -25.03 10.43 2.46
CA ILE A 201 -24.14 9.46 3.12
C ILE A 201 -23.76 8.33 2.15
N GLU A 202 -24.71 7.78 1.40
CA GLU A 202 -24.44 6.75 0.38
C GLU A 202 -23.38 7.21 -0.64
N THR A 203 -23.46 8.48 -1.08
CA THR A 203 -22.48 9.08 -1.99
C THR A 203 -21.08 9.16 -1.35
N VAL A 204 -21.01 9.55 -0.08
CA VAL A 204 -19.74 9.62 0.67
C VAL A 204 -19.15 8.23 0.90
N VAL A 205 -19.98 7.24 1.24
CA VAL A 205 -19.57 5.83 1.42
C VAL A 205 -18.98 5.27 0.13
N GLU A 206 -19.60 5.55 -1.02
CA GLU A 206 -19.09 5.11 -2.32
C GLU A 206 -17.73 5.75 -2.64
N SER A 207 -17.58 7.06 -2.42
CA SER A 207 -16.28 7.74 -2.55
C SER A 207 -15.22 7.15 -1.60
N GLY A 208 -15.62 6.79 -0.38
CA GLY A 208 -14.77 6.09 0.59
C GLY A 208 -14.32 4.72 0.07
N ARG A 209 -15.25 3.91 -0.45
CA ARG A 209 -14.95 2.59 -1.04
C ARG A 209 -13.96 2.72 -2.20
N GLN A 210 -14.14 3.70 -3.07
CA GLN A 210 -13.22 3.96 -4.18
C GLN A 210 -11.81 4.33 -3.70
N SER A 211 -11.72 5.17 -2.67
CA SER A 211 -10.44 5.58 -2.08
C SER A 211 -9.70 4.41 -1.43
N VAL A 212 -10.41 3.58 -0.66
CA VAL A 212 -9.85 2.36 -0.04
C VAL A 212 -9.44 1.34 -1.11
N SER A 213 -10.21 1.19 -2.18
CA SER A 213 -9.87 0.32 -3.32
C SER A 213 -8.61 0.80 -4.04
N LYS A 214 -8.49 2.11 -4.27
CA LYS A 214 -7.30 2.72 -4.86
C LYS A 214 -6.06 2.49 -3.99
N LEU A 215 -6.14 2.80 -2.70
CA LEU A 215 -5.04 2.57 -1.75
C LEU A 215 -4.65 1.10 -1.67
N ALA A 216 -5.61 0.17 -1.68
CA ALA A 216 -5.31 -1.25 -1.68
C ALA A 216 -4.54 -1.69 -2.94
N ARG A 217 -4.86 -1.12 -4.11
CA ARG A 217 -4.12 -1.39 -5.36
C ARG A 217 -2.70 -0.82 -5.33
N GLU A 218 -2.52 0.37 -4.75
CA GLU A 218 -1.20 1.00 -4.58
C GLU A 218 -0.36 0.29 -3.51
N SER A 219 -1.02 -0.27 -2.50
CA SER A 219 -0.38 -1.01 -1.41
C SER A 219 0.09 -2.39 -1.85
N VAL A 220 -0.52 -3.01 -2.88
CA VAL A 220 0.03 -4.22 -3.49
C VAL A 220 1.17 -3.78 -4.41
N PRO A 221 2.45 -4.05 -4.07
CA PRO A 221 3.53 -3.74 -4.99
C PRO A 221 3.28 -4.55 -6.26
N THR A 222 2.99 -3.86 -7.36
CA THR A 222 3.03 -4.46 -8.69
C THR A 222 4.41 -5.08 -8.84
N GLY A 223 4.46 -6.42 -8.79
CA GLY A 223 5.67 -7.18 -9.09
C GLY A 223 6.28 -6.60 -10.36
N ILE A 224 7.61 -6.45 -10.37
CA ILE A 224 8.38 -5.69 -11.37
C ILE A 224 7.82 -6.00 -12.77
N SER A 225 6.89 -5.16 -13.23
CA SER A 225 6.27 -5.36 -14.54
C SER A 225 7.30 -4.91 -15.56
N THR A 226 7.64 -5.87 -16.40
CA THR A 226 8.63 -5.88 -17.48
C THR A 226 8.74 -4.58 -18.26
#